data_AF-X0ZU58-F1
#
_entry.id   AF-X0ZU58-F1
#
_cell.length_a   1.000
_cell.length_b   1.000
_cell.length_c   1.000
_cell.angle_alpha   90.00
_cell.angle_beta   90.00
_cell.angle_gamma   90.00
#
_symmetry.space_group_name_H-M   'P 1'
#
loop_
_entity.id
_entity.type
_entity.pdbx_description
1 polymer ?
#
loop_
_entity_poly.entity_id
_entity_poly.type
_entity_poly.pdbx_seq_one_letter_code
_entity_poly.pdbx_strand_id
1 'polypeptide(L)'
;MLFGSDNPGLRQFLTVYRLVIQKQIPIPHKNGRIVDVNNAIEGEGPFAPERSGGLPITKFLKYIYNNRIGLEEANNMIYGKGGLAAYFDTTDFAALMDSYQKGKDEKIKLVIDAMAYQISKEIASMAVAVSGKYFILSCENDALMIYLARFSVNLCSFVF
;
A
#
# COMPACT_ATOMS: atom_id res chain seq x y z
N MET A 1 -5.87 16.28 -22.88
CA MET A 1 -4.81 17.22 -22.44
C MET A 1 -4.34 16.77 -21.08
N LEU A 2 -3.39 15.83 -21.03
CA LEU A 2 -2.86 15.26 -19.81
C LEU A 2 -1.45 15.82 -19.62
N PHE A 3 -1.19 16.34 -18.43
CA PHE A 3 0.02 17.05 -18.02
C PHE A 3 1.29 16.41 -18.61
N GLY A 4 2.06 17.22 -19.37
CA GLY A 4 3.29 16.79 -20.01
C GLY A 4 4.37 16.38 -19.00
N SER A 5 5.30 15.55 -19.46
CA SER A 5 6.50 15.04 -18.77
C SER A 5 7.43 16.10 -18.16
N ASP A 6 7.11 17.37 -18.31
CA ASP A 6 7.93 18.52 -17.98
C ASP A 6 7.48 19.23 -16.69
N ASN A 7 6.54 18.66 -15.92
CA ASN A 7 6.19 19.19 -14.60
C ASN A 7 7.32 18.86 -13.59
N PRO A 8 8.08 19.85 -13.09
CA PRO A 8 9.20 19.64 -12.17
C PRO A 8 8.75 19.04 -10.83
N GLY A 9 7.52 19.33 -10.38
CA GLY A 9 6.91 18.70 -9.22
C GLY A 9 6.64 17.22 -9.43
N LEU A 10 6.22 16.81 -10.63
CA LEU A 10 6.01 15.41 -11.00
C LEU A 10 7.35 14.68 -11.18
N ARG A 11 8.38 15.33 -11.73
CA ARG A 11 9.74 14.77 -11.81
C ARG A 11 10.38 14.59 -10.44
N GLN A 12 10.21 15.55 -9.53
CA GLN A 12 10.68 15.43 -8.14
C GLN A 12 9.86 14.41 -7.36
N PHE A 13 8.56 14.32 -7.61
CA PHE A 13 7.71 13.24 -7.10
C PHE A 13 8.25 11.89 -7.58
N LEU A 14 8.48 11.69 -8.88
CA LEU A 14 8.92 10.42 -9.49
C LEU A 14 10.39 10.03 -9.26
N THR A 15 11.32 10.99 -9.10
CA THR A 15 12.75 10.70 -8.86
C THR A 15 12.96 10.05 -7.49
N VAL A 16 12.07 10.34 -6.55
CA VAL A 16 12.08 9.85 -5.18
C VAL A 16 11.45 8.43 -5.10
N TYR A 17 10.79 7.95 -6.15
CA TYR A 17 10.24 6.57 -6.23
C TYR A 17 11.30 5.47 -6.52
N ARG A 18 12.56 5.84 -6.75
CA ARG A 18 13.52 4.96 -7.45
C ARG A 18 14.32 3.98 -6.55
N LEU A 19 14.16 3.95 -5.23
CA LEU A 19 14.93 3.05 -4.36
C LEU A 19 14.15 2.56 -3.12
N VAL A 20 14.19 1.24 -2.86
CA VAL A 20 13.87 0.45 -1.64
C VAL A 20 12.91 -0.75 -1.84
N ILE A 21 13.54 -1.88 -2.18
CA ILE A 21 12.96 -3.17 -2.55
C ILE A 21 12.30 -3.92 -1.36
N GLN A 22 11.26 -4.70 -1.68
CA GLN A 22 10.67 -5.89 -1.00
C GLN A 22 9.41 -5.84 -0.11
N LYS A 23 8.92 -4.71 0.46
CA LYS A 23 7.83 -4.81 1.49
C LYS A 23 6.60 -3.91 1.39
N GLN A 24 6.47 -3.05 0.36
CA GLN A 24 5.35 -2.08 0.27
C GLN A 24 5.21 -1.21 1.55
N ILE A 25 6.35 -0.85 2.15
CA ILE A 25 6.44 0.03 3.30
C ILE A 25 6.84 1.41 2.78
N PRO A 26 6.03 2.47 2.98
CA PRO A 26 6.51 3.82 2.75
C PRO A 26 7.54 4.17 3.83
N ILE A 27 8.69 4.70 3.41
CA ILE A 27 9.79 5.06 4.31
C ILE A 27 10.17 6.52 4.05
N PRO A 28 9.79 7.46 4.92
CA PRO A 28 10.25 8.83 4.81
C PRO A 28 11.75 8.93 5.15
N HIS A 29 12.48 9.59 4.26
CA HIS A 29 13.88 9.93 4.48
C HIS A 29 14.06 11.45 4.67
N LYS A 30 14.84 11.84 5.68
CA LYS A 30 15.29 13.23 5.89
C LYS A 30 16.81 13.24 5.98
N ASN A 31 17.48 13.91 5.04
CA ASN A 31 18.94 13.98 4.96
C ASN A 31 19.63 12.58 5.01
N GLY A 32 19.06 11.61 4.29
CA GLY A 32 19.59 10.24 4.24
C GLY A 32 19.25 9.36 5.46
N ARG A 33 18.44 9.82 6.41
CA ARG A 33 18.00 9.05 7.58
C ARG A 33 16.54 8.70 7.51
N ILE A 34 16.17 7.49 7.90
CA ILE A 34 14.78 7.06 8.09
C ILE A 34 14.22 7.83 9.29
N VAL A 35 13.08 8.50 9.12
CA VAL A 35 12.44 9.29 10.20
C VAL A 35 11.12 8.71 10.70
N ASP A 36 10.54 7.78 9.95
CA ASP A 36 9.32 7.06 10.30
C ASP A 36 9.29 5.73 9.52
N VAL A 37 8.65 4.71 10.08
CA VAL A 37 8.45 3.41 9.42
C VAL A 37 7.32 2.67 10.12
N ASN A 38 6.44 2.03 9.37
CA ASN A 38 5.43 1.15 9.95
C ASN A 38 6.02 -0.23 10.28
N ASN A 39 5.55 -0.86 11.36
CA ASN A 39 5.88 -2.25 11.63
C ASN A 39 5.01 -3.18 10.79
N ALA A 40 5.32 -3.26 9.50
CA ALA A 40 4.54 -4.07 8.57
C ALA A 40 4.48 -5.55 8.94
N ILE A 41 5.48 -6.10 9.63
CA ILE A 41 5.50 -7.53 10.01
C ILE A 41 4.36 -7.84 10.98
N GLU A 42 4.05 -6.90 11.88
CA GLU A 42 3.00 -7.04 12.90
C GLU A 42 1.64 -6.53 12.43
N GLY A 43 1.49 -6.25 11.13
CA GLY A 43 0.22 -5.84 10.53
C GLY A 43 -0.06 -4.33 10.58
N GLU A 44 0.94 -3.47 10.82
CA GLU A 44 0.73 -2.03 10.72
C GLU A 44 0.73 -1.51 9.29
N GLY A 45 0.02 -0.42 9.02
CA GLY A 45 -0.03 0.23 7.71
C GLY A 45 -0.99 -0.47 6.72
N PRO A 46 -0.85 -0.20 5.41
CA PRO A 46 -1.74 -0.73 4.39
C PRO A 46 -1.60 -2.25 4.24
N PHE A 47 -2.67 -2.91 3.79
CA PHE A 47 -2.58 -4.31 3.39
C PHE A 47 -1.77 -4.48 2.09
N ALA A 48 -1.24 -5.69 1.89
CA ALA A 48 -0.35 -6.05 0.77
C ALA A 48 -0.81 -7.40 0.16
N PRO A 49 -0.09 -8.01 -0.81
CA PRO A 49 -0.51 -9.28 -1.39
C PRO A 49 -0.71 -10.41 -0.37
N GLU A 50 0.17 -10.53 0.63
CA GLU A 50 0.14 -11.61 1.63
C GLU A 50 -0.17 -11.10 3.04
N ARG A 51 -0.42 -9.81 3.19
CA ARG A 51 -0.48 -9.14 4.49
C ARG A 51 -1.79 -8.43 4.67
N SER A 52 -2.40 -8.61 5.85
CA SER A 52 -3.72 -8.07 6.19
C SER A 52 -3.77 -6.55 6.35
N GLY A 53 -2.62 -5.91 6.63
CA GLY A 53 -2.57 -4.51 7.04
C GLY A 53 -3.29 -4.29 8.37
N GLY A 54 -3.59 -3.02 8.69
CA GLY A 54 -4.26 -2.68 9.94
C GLY A 54 -5.65 -3.31 10.06
N LEU A 55 -5.86 -4.12 11.10
CA LEU A 55 -7.16 -4.73 11.42
C LEU A 55 -7.80 -4.10 12.67
N PRO A 56 -9.14 -4.08 12.77
CA PRO A 56 -9.81 -3.67 14.01
C PRO A 56 -9.52 -4.69 15.12
N ILE A 57 -8.62 -4.34 16.04
CA ILE A 57 -8.07 -5.22 17.09
C ILE A 57 -9.18 -5.96 17.84
N THR A 58 -10.22 -5.25 18.31
CA THR A 58 -11.31 -5.87 19.08
C THR A 58 -12.12 -6.88 18.26
N LYS A 59 -12.33 -6.64 16.96
CA LYS A 59 -13.04 -7.60 16.09
C LYS A 59 -12.16 -8.80 15.78
N PHE A 60 -10.87 -8.58 15.55
CA PHE A 60 -9.91 -9.64 15.30
C PHE A 60 -9.75 -10.56 16.52
N LEU A 61 -9.62 -10.00 17.73
CA LEU A 61 -9.58 -10.77 18.98
C LEU A 61 -10.84 -11.61 19.19
N LYS A 62 -12.02 -11.04 18.93
CA LYS A 62 -13.30 -11.78 18.99
C LYS A 62 -13.33 -12.92 17.97
N TYR A 63 -12.84 -12.70 16.76
CA TYR A 63 -12.77 -13.73 15.72
C TYR A 63 -11.83 -14.87 16.15
N ILE A 64 -10.62 -14.56 16.63
CA ILE A 64 -9.68 -15.55 17.14
C ILE A 64 -10.30 -16.37 18.26
N TYR A 65 -10.91 -15.68 19.24
CA TYR A 65 -11.53 -16.32 20.40
C TYR A 65 -12.68 -17.27 20.00
N ASN A 66 -13.61 -16.78 19.17
CA ASN A 66 -14.79 -17.55 18.76
C ASN A 66 -14.42 -18.79 17.93
N ASN A 67 -13.37 -18.71 17.13
CA ASN A 67 -12.92 -19.79 16.25
C ASN A 67 -11.81 -20.65 16.87
N ARG A 68 -11.40 -20.37 18.11
CA ARG A 68 -10.32 -21.09 18.82
C ARG A 68 -9.01 -21.13 18.03
N ILE A 69 -8.69 -20.03 17.36
CA ILE A 69 -7.50 -19.90 16.51
C ILE A 69 -6.27 -19.74 17.41
N GLY A 70 -5.23 -20.52 17.12
CA GLY A 70 -3.95 -20.45 17.84
C GLY A 70 -3.13 -19.23 17.43
N LEU A 71 -2.12 -18.86 18.23
CA LEU A 71 -1.26 -17.71 17.95
C LEU A 71 -0.57 -17.80 16.58
N GLU A 72 -0.03 -18.97 16.23
CA GLU A 72 0.65 -19.18 14.95
C GLU A 72 -0.30 -19.03 13.76
N GLU A 73 -1.52 -19.54 13.87
CA GLU A 73 -2.53 -19.42 12.83
C GLU A 73 -3.02 -17.97 12.72
N ALA A 74 -3.27 -17.29 13.85
CA ALA A 74 -3.62 -15.88 13.87
C ALA A 74 -2.51 -15.02 13.22
N ASN A 75 -1.26 -15.31 13.53
CA ASN A 75 -0.11 -14.67 12.91
C ASN A 75 -0.05 -14.92 11.40
N ASN A 76 -0.30 -16.15 10.95
CA ASN A 76 -0.39 -16.46 9.52
C ASN A 76 -1.54 -15.72 8.81
N MET A 77 -2.64 -15.42 9.50
CA MET A 77 -3.70 -14.56 8.96
C MET A 77 -3.25 -13.09 8.81
N ILE A 78 -2.35 -12.63 9.69
CA ILE A 78 -1.82 -11.27 9.65
C ILE A 78 -0.78 -11.16 8.54
N TYR A 79 0.19 -12.09 8.50
CA TYR A 79 1.28 -12.18 7.56
C TYR A 79 1.32 -13.57 6.90
N GLY A 80 1.32 -13.64 5.56
CA GLY A 80 1.39 -14.89 4.78
C GLY A 80 0.07 -15.32 4.15
N LYS A 81 -1.07 -15.14 4.84
CA LYS A 81 -2.43 -15.41 4.30
C LYS A 81 -3.37 -14.22 4.44
N GLY A 82 -2.83 -13.03 4.62
CA GLY A 82 -3.60 -11.79 4.68
C GLY A 82 -3.75 -11.13 3.31
N GLY A 83 -4.44 -9.99 3.28
CA GLY A 83 -4.44 -9.11 2.11
C GLY A 83 -5.05 -9.76 0.87
N LEU A 84 -4.41 -9.64 -0.30
CA LEU A 84 -4.96 -10.17 -1.56
C LEU A 84 -5.14 -11.69 -1.54
N ALA A 85 -4.23 -12.42 -0.87
CA ALA A 85 -4.36 -13.86 -0.66
C ALA A 85 -5.67 -14.21 0.04
N ALA A 86 -6.07 -13.43 1.07
CA ALA A 86 -7.34 -13.64 1.76
C ALA A 86 -8.57 -13.35 0.89
N TYR A 87 -8.47 -12.43 -0.09
CA TYR A 87 -9.60 -12.04 -0.93
C TYR A 87 -9.78 -12.93 -2.17
N PHE A 88 -8.67 -13.37 -2.77
CA PHE A 88 -8.63 -14.00 -4.10
C PHE A 88 -7.91 -15.34 -4.14
N ASP A 89 -7.39 -15.82 -3.01
CA ASP A 89 -6.60 -17.06 -2.93
C ASP A 89 -5.36 -17.04 -3.85
N THR A 90 -4.85 -15.84 -4.14
CA THR A 90 -3.65 -15.63 -4.96
C THR A 90 -2.94 -14.34 -4.55
N THR A 91 -1.62 -14.35 -4.72
CA THR A 91 -0.73 -13.20 -4.49
C THR A 91 -0.21 -12.64 -5.82
N ASP A 92 -0.61 -13.24 -6.95
CA ASP A 92 -0.25 -12.79 -8.29
C ASP A 92 -0.93 -11.45 -8.61
N PHE A 93 -0.24 -10.38 -8.25
CA PHE A 93 -0.70 -9.03 -8.48
C PHE A 93 -0.83 -8.70 -9.96
N ALA A 94 0.01 -9.28 -10.83
CA ALA A 94 -0.01 -8.98 -12.26
C ALA A 94 -1.29 -9.52 -12.91
N ALA A 95 -1.68 -10.75 -12.58
CA ALA A 95 -2.93 -11.35 -13.03
C ALA A 95 -4.17 -10.58 -12.53
N LEU A 96 -4.15 -10.12 -11.27
CA LEU A 96 -5.22 -9.30 -10.70
C LEU A 96 -5.32 -7.93 -11.40
N MET A 97 -4.21 -7.29 -11.73
CA MET A 97 -4.20 -6.03 -12.47
C MET A 97 -4.67 -6.16 -13.92
N ASP A 98 -4.30 -7.24 -14.60
CA ASP A 98 -4.82 -7.53 -15.93
C ASP A 98 -6.35 -7.69 -15.90
N SER A 99 -6.87 -8.39 -14.88
CA SER A 99 -8.32 -8.53 -14.64
C SER A 99 -8.99 -7.19 -14.31
N TYR A 100 -8.34 -6.37 -13.48
CA TYR A 100 -8.78 -5.02 -13.15
C TYR A 100 -8.92 -4.14 -14.39
N GLN A 101 -7.89 -4.11 -15.25
CA GLN A 101 -7.87 -3.30 -16.47
C GLN A 101 -8.93 -3.73 -17.48
N LYS A 102 -9.21 -5.04 -17.55
CA LYS A 102 -10.28 -5.59 -18.38
C LYS A 102 -11.69 -5.28 -17.85
N GLY A 103 -11.81 -4.76 -16.63
CA GLY A 103 -13.08 -4.31 -16.04
C GLY A 103 -14.10 -5.44 -15.81
N LYS A 104 -13.63 -6.68 -15.68
CA LYS A 104 -14.50 -7.87 -15.66
C LYS A 104 -15.05 -8.23 -14.28
N ASP A 105 -14.44 -7.74 -13.21
CA ASP A 105 -14.75 -8.15 -11.83
C ASP A 105 -14.76 -6.93 -10.89
N GLU A 106 -15.96 -6.63 -10.37
CA GLU A 106 -16.17 -5.52 -9.42
C GLU A 106 -15.46 -5.74 -8.08
N LYS A 107 -15.32 -6.99 -7.63
CA LYS A 107 -14.61 -7.33 -6.38
C LYS A 107 -13.12 -7.05 -6.53
N ILE A 108 -12.51 -7.45 -7.66
CA ILE A 108 -11.11 -7.13 -7.97
C ILE A 108 -10.90 -5.62 -7.98
N LYS A 109 -11.79 -4.88 -8.64
CA LYS A 109 -11.75 -3.42 -8.65
C LYS A 109 -11.80 -2.83 -7.25
N LEU A 110 -12.79 -3.23 -6.45
CA LEU A 110 -12.98 -2.72 -5.10
C LEU A 110 -11.77 -2.98 -4.20
N VAL A 111 -11.23 -4.20 -4.21
CA VAL A 111 -10.11 -4.56 -3.32
C VAL A 111 -8.82 -3.86 -3.75
N ILE A 112 -8.52 -3.78 -5.06
CA ILE A 112 -7.34 -3.06 -5.54
C ILE A 112 -7.46 -1.55 -5.24
N ASP A 113 -8.63 -0.96 -5.46
CA ASP A 113 -8.87 0.45 -5.14
C ASP A 113 -8.75 0.71 -3.63
N ALA A 114 -9.23 -0.22 -2.78
CA ALA A 114 -9.06 -0.13 -1.33
C ALA A 114 -7.58 -0.25 -0.91
N MET A 115 -6.80 -1.12 -1.55
CA MET A 115 -5.37 -1.25 -1.29
C MET A 115 -4.65 0.04 -1.64
N ALA A 116 -4.94 0.58 -2.84
CA ALA A 116 -4.38 1.83 -3.31
C ALA A 116 -4.73 2.99 -2.38
N TYR A 117 -5.97 3.07 -1.92
CA TYR A 117 -6.42 4.08 -0.98
C TYR A 117 -5.70 4.03 0.36
N GLN A 118 -5.49 2.84 0.94
CA GLN A 118 -4.75 2.71 2.20
C GLN A 118 -3.29 3.13 2.03
N ILE A 119 -2.66 2.74 0.91
CA ILE A 119 -1.29 3.15 0.60
C ILE A 119 -1.21 4.68 0.44
N SER A 120 -2.12 5.30 -0.30
CA SER A 120 -2.19 6.75 -0.47
C SER A 120 -2.35 7.48 0.87
N LYS A 121 -3.21 6.97 1.76
CA LYS A 121 -3.39 7.51 3.11
C LYS A 121 -2.10 7.44 3.94
N GLU A 122 -1.38 6.33 3.86
CA GLU A 122 -0.12 6.14 4.58
C GLU A 122 0.97 7.09 4.08
N ILE A 123 1.05 7.28 2.76
CA ILE A 123 1.97 8.26 2.16
C ILE A 123 1.64 9.67 2.65
N ALA A 124 0.35 10.01 2.67
CA ALA A 124 -0.11 11.31 3.13
C ALA A 124 0.08 11.50 4.64
N SER A 125 -0.03 10.46 5.49
CA SER A 125 0.22 10.59 6.92
C SER A 125 1.70 10.89 7.21
N MET A 126 2.59 10.29 6.42
CA MET A 126 4.03 10.53 6.53
C MET A 126 4.43 11.95 6.05
N ALA A 127 3.55 12.67 5.31
CA ALA A 127 3.68 14.09 4.90
C ALA A 127 4.30 14.98 5.99
N VAL A 128 3.78 14.78 7.19
CA VAL A 128 4.09 15.56 8.39
C VAL A 128 5.52 15.32 8.86
N ALA A 129 6.00 14.07 8.82
CA ALA A 129 7.31 13.68 9.34
C ALA A 129 8.50 14.34 8.60
N VAL A 130 8.33 14.62 7.31
CA VAL A 130 9.35 15.30 6.48
C VAL A 130 9.00 16.75 6.16
N SER A 131 8.01 17.33 6.85
CA SER A 131 7.59 18.72 6.65
C SER A 131 7.28 19.05 5.19
N GLY A 132 6.63 18.12 4.48
CA GLY A 132 6.24 18.29 3.08
C GLY A 132 7.38 18.24 2.05
N LYS A 133 8.61 17.83 2.43
CA LYS A 133 9.75 17.89 1.51
C LYS A 133 9.86 16.71 0.53
N TYR A 134 9.95 15.45 1.00
CA TYR A 134 10.15 14.29 0.09
C TYR A 134 9.63 12.95 0.66
N PHE A 135 8.92 12.14 -0.15
CA PHE A 135 8.49 10.76 0.16
C PHE A 135 9.09 9.75 -0.80
N ILE A 136 9.87 8.80 -0.28
CA ILE A 136 10.37 7.65 -1.04
C ILE A 136 9.39 6.49 -0.88
N LEU A 137 8.79 6.09 -1.98
CA LEU A 137 8.05 4.84 -2.11
C LEU A 137 8.84 3.93 -3.02
N SER A 138 9.03 2.67 -2.62
CA SER A 138 9.53 1.68 -3.54
C SER A 138 8.69 0.42 -3.47
N CYS A 139 8.41 -0.09 -4.66
CA CYS A 139 7.56 -1.22 -4.91
C CYS A 139 8.14 -1.89 -6.15
N GLU A 140 8.27 -3.20 -6.09
CA GLU A 140 8.89 -4.02 -7.14
C GLU A 140 8.00 -4.16 -8.39
N ASN A 141 6.74 -3.71 -8.33
CA ASN A 141 5.78 -3.85 -9.42
C ASN A 141 5.50 -2.49 -10.08
N ASP A 142 6.10 -2.28 -11.25
CA ASP A 142 5.99 -1.03 -12.01
C ASP A 142 4.53 -0.67 -12.37
N ALA A 143 3.68 -1.67 -12.66
CA ALA A 143 2.28 -1.43 -12.99
C ALA A 143 1.48 -0.96 -11.77
N LEU A 144 1.74 -1.56 -10.60
CA LEU A 144 1.15 -1.10 -9.33
C LEU A 144 1.63 0.31 -9.01
N MET A 145 2.93 0.59 -9.17
CA MET A 145 3.49 1.89 -8.87
C MET A 145 2.91 3.01 -9.73
N ILE A 146 2.77 2.78 -11.04
CA ILE A 146 2.17 3.75 -11.94
C ILE A 146 0.71 3.99 -11.56
N TYR A 147 -0.03 2.93 -11.20
CA TYR A 147 -1.41 3.05 -10.73
C TYR A 147 -1.49 3.85 -9.43
N LEU A 148 -0.71 3.47 -8.41
CA LEU A 148 -0.65 4.13 -7.11
C LEU A 148 -0.21 5.59 -7.21
N ALA A 149 0.77 5.90 -8.06
CA ALA A 149 1.21 7.27 -8.29
C ALA A 149 0.07 8.11 -8.89
N ARG A 150 -0.64 7.58 -9.91
CA ARG A 150 -1.79 8.27 -10.51
C ARG A 150 -2.95 8.43 -9.52
N PHE A 151 -3.26 7.37 -8.78
CA PHE A 151 -4.34 7.35 -7.79
C PHE A 151 -4.04 8.34 -6.65
N SER A 152 -2.82 8.30 -6.09
CA SER A 152 -2.39 9.20 -5.02
C SER A 152 -2.32 10.65 -5.47
N VAL A 153 -1.81 10.94 -6.67
CA VAL A 153 -1.80 12.32 -7.20
C VAL A 153 -3.21 12.87 -7.38
N ASN A 154 -4.16 12.03 -7.84
CA ASN A 154 -5.56 12.45 -7.97
C ASN A 154 -6.26 12.67 -6.61
N LEU A 155 -5.83 11.99 -5.54
CA LEU A 155 -6.33 12.24 -4.18
C LEU A 155 -5.63 13.43 -3.49
N CYS A 156 -4.31 13.55 -3.66
CA CYS A 156 -3.48 14.53 -2.97
C CYS A 156 -3.47 15.91 -3.64
N SER A 157 -4.00 16.04 -4.86
CA SER A 157 -4.23 17.35 -5.51
C SER A 157 -5.24 18.24 -4.76
N PHE A 158 -5.87 17.72 -3.71
CA PHE A 158 -6.73 18.48 -2.79
C PHE A 158 -6.01 18.95 -1.50
N VAL A 159 -4.78 18.48 -1.25
CA VAL A 159 -4.07 18.64 0.03
C VAL A 159 -2.83 19.54 -0.08
N PHE A 160 -2.40 19.91 -1.30
CA PHE A 160 -1.30 20.83 -1.56
C PHE A 160 -1.70 21.97 -2.49
#